data_AF-A0A4X1UIA9-F1
#
_entry.id   AF-A0A4X1UIA9-F1
#
_cell.length_a   1.000
_cell.length_b   1.000
_cell.length_c   1.000
_cell.angle_alpha   90.00
_cell.angle_beta   90.00
_cell.angle_gamma   90.00
#
_symmetry.space_group_name_H-M   'P 1'
#
loop_
_entity.id
_entity.type
_entity.pdbx_description
1 polymer ?
#
loop_
_entity_poly.entity_id
_entity_poly.type
_entity_poly.pdbx_seq_one_letter_code
_entity_poly.pdbx_strand_id
1 'polypeptide(L)'
;MNAPPAFESFLLFEGEKKITINKDTKVPNACLFTINKEDHTLGNIIKSQLLKDPQVLFAGYKVPHPLEHKIIIRVQTTPDYSPQEAFTNAITDLISELSLLEERFRVSSWAHSCGGVEGSGGRGRLLADPSLCAQSHGVLLPTLALPLGCFRGCIWGGGWEEQR
;
A
#
# COMPACT_ATOMS: atom_id res chain seq x y z
N MET A 1 20.68 24.77 -27.83
CA MET A 1 20.50 24.37 -26.42
C MET A 1 20.66 22.85 -26.37
N ASN A 2 21.55 22.28 -25.55
CA ASN A 2 21.81 20.82 -25.46
C ASN A 2 21.05 20.15 -24.31
N ALA A 3 19.91 20.69 -23.92
CA ALA A 3 19.11 20.14 -22.82
C ALA A 3 18.11 19.13 -23.40
N PRO A 4 18.05 17.90 -22.86
CA PRO A 4 16.99 16.97 -23.22
C PRO A 4 15.62 17.53 -22.81
N PRO A 5 14.54 17.14 -23.50
CA PRO A 5 13.20 17.55 -23.13
C PRO A 5 12.75 16.89 -21.82
N ALA A 6 11.93 17.59 -21.03
CA ALA A 6 11.54 17.12 -19.69
C ALA A 6 10.75 15.78 -19.67
N PHE A 7 10.03 15.46 -20.75
CA PHE A 7 9.21 14.25 -20.85
C PHE A 7 10.04 12.95 -20.98
N GLU A 8 11.32 13.06 -21.32
CA GLU A 8 12.21 11.91 -21.48
C GLU A 8 12.42 11.14 -20.17
N SER A 9 12.20 11.81 -19.03
CA SER A 9 12.36 11.24 -17.69
C SER A 9 11.36 10.13 -17.37
N PHE A 10 10.12 10.21 -17.85
CA PHE A 10 9.05 9.26 -17.51
C PHE A 10 8.46 8.51 -18.71
N LEU A 11 8.49 9.06 -19.93
CA LEU A 11 7.89 8.42 -21.11
C LEU A 11 8.80 7.37 -21.71
N LEU A 12 8.38 6.10 -21.78
CA LEU A 12 9.14 5.05 -22.46
C LEU A 12 9.17 5.27 -23.97
N PHE A 13 10.35 5.12 -24.57
CA PHE A 13 10.48 5.16 -26.02
C PHE A 13 9.99 3.86 -26.66
N GLU A 14 9.59 3.92 -27.93
CA GLU A 14 9.11 2.77 -28.68
C GLU A 14 10.21 1.69 -28.76
N GLY A 15 9.97 0.54 -28.12
CA GLY A 15 10.93 -0.57 -28.03
C GLY A 15 11.63 -0.74 -26.67
N GLU A 16 11.49 0.22 -25.76
CA GLU A 16 12.01 0.09 -24.40
C GLU A 16 11.04 -0.66 -23.47
N LYS A 17 11.56 -1.66 -22.74
CA LYS A 17 10.80 -2.36 -21.69
C LYS A 17 10.94 -1.63 -20.37
N LYS A 18 9.88 -1.56 -19.57
CA LYS A 18 9.92 -0.95 -18.24
C LYS A 18 10.85 -1.68 -17.28
N ILE A 19 10.77 -3.00 -17.27
CA ILE A 19 11.52 -3.85 -16.35
C ILE A 19 12.26 -4.92 -17.16
N THR A 20 13.54 -5.10 -16.87
CA THR A 20 14.38 -6.18 -17.40
C THR A 20 14.94 -6.97 -16.22
N ILE A 21 14.80 -8.30 -16.27
CA ILE A 21 15.24 -9.20 -15.21
C ILE A 21 16.49 -9.92 -15.69
N ASN A 22 17.60 -9.76 -14.96
CA ASN A 22 18.86 -10.45 -15.22
C ASN A 22 19.21 -11.30 -14.00
N LYS A 23 19.40 -12.60 -14.19
CA LYS A 23 19.88 -13.48 -13.11
C LYS A 23 21.38 -13.28 -12.94
N ASP A 24 21.85 -13.09 -11.70
CA ASP A 24 23.28 -12.95 -11.41
C ASP A 24 23.93 -14.33 -11.42
N THR A 25 25.09 -14.47 -12.06
CA THR A 25 25.84 -15.73 -12.12
C THR A 25 26.87 -15.85 -11.00
N LYS A 26 27.15 -14.76 -10.27
CA LYS A 26 28.21 -14.70 -9.26
C LYS A 26 27.79 -15.29 -7.92
N VAL A 27 26.50 -15.21 -7.59
CA VAL A 27 25.95 -15.59 -6.29
C VAL A 27 24.70 -16.42 -6.52
N PRO A 28 24.51 -17.54 -5.80
CA PRO A 28 23.29 -18.33 -5.93
C PRO A 28 22.07 -17.51 -5.53
N ASN A 29 20.98 -17.72 -6.26
CA ASN A 29 19.68 -17.12 -5.99
C ASN A 29 19.68 -15.58 -5.88
N ALA A 30 20.49 -14.93 -6.72
CA ALA A 30 20.53 -13.48 -6.84
C ALA A 30 19.96 -13.02 -8.19
N CYS A 31 19.16 -11.95 -8.14
CA CYS A 31 18.56 -11.32 -9.31
C CYS A 31 18.85 -9.82 -9.34
N LEU A 32 19.07 -9.33 -10.56
CA LEU A 32 19.23 -7.92 -10.89
C LEU A 32 18.02 -7.47 -11.70
N PHE A 33 17.23 -6.58 -11.11
CA PHE A 33 16.11 -5.92 -11.76
C PHE A 33 16.56 -4.56 -12.27
N THR A 34 16.52 -4.35 -13.58
CA THR A 34 16.76 -3.05 -14.19
C THR A 34 15.43 -2.43 -14.56
N ILE A 35 15.11 -1.30 -13.94
CA ILE A 35 13.87 -0.57 -14.19
C ILE A 35 14.24 0.74 -14.87
N ASN A 36 13.61 0.98 -16.02
CA ASN A 36 13.82 2.16 -16.84
C ASN A 36 12.83 3.25 -16.46
N LYS A 37 13.26 4.50 -16.56
CA LYS A 37 12.47 5.72 -16.34
C LYS A 37 11.86 5.76 -14.95
N GLU A 38 12.69 5.48 -13.96
CA GLU A 38 12.36 5.50 -12.54
C GLU A 38 13.54 6.04 -11.75
N ASP A 39 13.23 6.61 -10.59
CA ASP A 39 14.20 7.29 -9.73
C ASP A 39 14.29 6.62 -8.34
N HIS A 40 15.04 7.28 -7.45
CA HIS A 40 15.19 6.89 -6.05
C HIS A 40 13.88 6.77 -5.27
N THR A 41 12.81 7.42 -5.73
CA THR A 41 11.47 7.37 -5.11
C THR A 41 10.96 5.94 -5.02
N LEU A 42 10.91 5.21 -6.13
CA LEU A 42 10.52 3.80 -6.14
C LEU A 42 11.61 2.90 -5.56
N GLY A 43 12.87 3.16 -5.91
CA GLY A 43 14.00 2.33 -5.46
C GLY A 43 14.12 2.26 -3.94
N ASN A 44 13.94 3.39 -3.25
CA ASN A 44 14.07 3.45 -1.79
C ASN A 44 12.92 2.76 -1.06
N ILE A 45 11.68 2.92 -1.55
CA ILE A 45 10.50 2.31 -0.94
C ILE A 45 10.59 0.79 -1.07
N ILE A 46 10.87 0.29 -2.27
CA ILE A 46 10.98 -1.16 -2.53
C ILE A 46 12.13 -1.78 -1.73
N LYS A 47 13.30 -1.11 -1.68
CA LYS A 47 14.41 -1.56 -0.83
C LYS A 47 13.97 -1.68 0.63
N SER A 48 13.27 -0.68 1.16
CA SER A 48 12.85 -0.67 2.56
C SER A 48 11.87 -1.81 2.85
N GLN A 49 10.97 -2.12 1.93
CA GLN A 49 10.05 -3.26 2.08
C GLN A 49 10.79 -4.59 2.05
N LEU A 50 11.69 -4.80 1.08
CA LEU A 50 12.45 -6.04 0.96
C LEU A 50 13.35 -6.31 2.18
N LEU A 51 13.79 -5.27 2.89
CA LEU A 51 14.55 -5.43 4.13
C LEU A 51 13.69 -5.80 5.35
N LYS A 52 12.36 -5.68 5.26
CA LYS A 52 11.44 -6.17 6.31
C LYS A 52 11.35 -7.70 6.31
N ASP A 53 11.58 -8.33 5.16
CA ASP A 53 11.45 -9.78 5.00
C ASP A 53 12.70 -10.53 5.48
N PRO A 54 12.58 -11.47 6.43
CA PRO A 54 13.73 -12.20 6.98
C PRO A 54 14.35 -13.21 5.98
N GLN A 55 13.62 -13.56 4.92
CA GLN A 55 14.07 -14.47 3.86
C GLN A 55 14.97 -13.77 2.82
N VAL A 56 15.03 -12.45 2.85
CA VAL A 56 15.89 -11.64 1.98
C VAL A 56 17.23 -11.42 2.68
N LEU A 57 18.30 -11.94 2.09
CA LEU A 57 19.65 -11.82 2.61
C LEU A 57 20.28 -10.47 2.24
N PHE A 58 19.97 -9.97 1.05
CA PHE A 58 20.49 -8.70 0.56
C PHE A 58 19.48 -8.02 -0.35
N ALA A 59 19.21 -6.75 -0.08
CA ALA A 59 18.44 -5.87 -0.95
C ALA A 59 19.14 -4.51 -1.05
N GLY A 60 19.41 -4.07 -2.28
CA GLY A 60 20.02 -2.77 -2.53
C GLY A 60 19.71 -2.29 -3.92
N TYR A 61 19.71 -0.98 -4.12
CA TYR A 61 19.54 -0.37 -5.43
C TYR A 61 20.61 0.69 -5.67
N LYS A 62 20.88 0.96 -6.94
CA LYS A 62 21.77 2.03 -7.37
C LYS A 62 21.26 2.66 -8.66
N VAL A 63 21.56 3.94 -8.81
CA VAL A 63 21.43 4.69 -10.06
C VAL A 63 22.81 4.70 -10.72
N PRO A 64 22.96 4.22 -11.96
CA PRO A 64 24.26 4.14 -12.63
C PRO A 64 24.82 5.53 -12.96
N HIS A 65 23.95 6.46 -13.36
CA HIS A 65 24.30 7.84 -13.65
C HIS A 65 23.08 8.74 -13.41
N PRO A 66 23.21 9.91 -12.77
CA PRO A 66 22.06 10.77 -12.44
C PRO A 66 21.33 11.37 -13.65
N LEU A 67 22.01 11.49 -14.80
CA LEU A 67 21.38 11.96 -16.05
C LEU A 67 20.58 10.86 -16.76
N GLU A 68 20.75 9.60 -16.38
CA GLU A 68 19.99 8.49 -16.93
C GLU A 68 18.95 8.04 -15.90
N HIS A 69 17.67 8.15 -16.27
CA HIS A 69 16.58 7.65 -15.44
C HIS A 69 16.51 6.12 -15.52
N LYS A 70 17.39 5.44 -14.79
CA LYS A 70 17.45 3.98 -14.70
C LYS A 70 17.86 3.58 -13.29
N ILE A 71 17.14 2.65 -12.71
CA ILE A 71 17.49 2.04 -11.42
C ILE A 71 17.83 0.58 -11.59
N ILE A 72 18.86 0.13 -10.87
CA ILE A 72 19.26 -1.27 -10.82
C ILE A 72 19.10 -1.74 -9.39
N ILE A 73 18.17 -2.67 -9.17
CA ILE A 73 17.89 -3.29 -7.89
C ILE A 73 18.52 -4.67 -7.88
N ARG A 74 19.29 -4.98 -6.84
CA ARG A 74 19.87 -6.28 -6.59
C ARG A 74 19.20 -6.90 -5.38
N VAL A 75 18.66 -8.10 -5.56
CA VAL A 75 17.99 -8.87 -4.52
C VAL A 75 18.63 -10.25 -4.43
N GLN A 76 18.90 -10.70 -3.22
CA GLN A 76 19.38 -12.04 -2.90
C GLN A 76 18.50 -12.62 -1.79
N THR A 77 18.03 -13.83 -2.00
CA THR A 77 17.16 -14.55 -1.05
C THR A 77 17.78 -15.88 -0.63
N THR A 78 17.20 -16.49 0.40
CA THR A 78 17.48 -17.88 0.78
C THR A 78 17.17 -18.84 -0.37
N PRO A 79 17.88 -19.98 -0.50
CA PRO A 79 17.73 -20.89 -1.66
C PRO A 79 16.32 -21.45 -1.85
N ASP A 80 15.52 -21.55 -0.78
CA ASP A 80 14.16 -22.06 -0.82
C ASP A 80 13.13 -21.04 -1.34
N TYR A 81 13.53 -19.78 -1.52
CA TYR A 81 12.64 -18.67 -1.84
C TYR A 81 13.12 -17.89 -3.06
N SER A 82 12.25 -17.69 -4.05
CA SER A 82 12.67 -17.01 -5.28
C SER A 82 12.71 -15.48 -5.09
N PRO A 83 13.74 -14.78 -5.62
CA PRO A 83 13.84 -13.32 -5.49
C PRO A 83 12.77 -12.59 -6.30
N GLN A 84 12.12 -13.27 -7.26
CA GLN A 84 10.99 -12.73 -8.03
C GLN A 84 9.71 -12.72 -7.19
N GLU A 85 9.46 -13.78 -6.43
CA GLU A 85 8.36 -13.83 -5.47
C GLU A 85 8.57 -12.81 -4.36
N ALA A 86 9.78 -12.69 -3.81
CA ALA A 86 10.12 -11.67 -2.81
C ALA A 86 9.74 -10.27 -3.29
N PHE A 87 10.10 -9.96 -4.54
CA PHE A 87 9.82 -8.67 -5.15
C PHE A 87 8.31 -8.43 -5.35
N THR A 88 7.57 -9.48 -5.74
CA THR A 88 6.13 -9.39 -5.97
C THR A 88 5.37 -9.20 -4.65
N ASN A 89 5.74 -9.97 -3.62
CA ASN A 89 5.17 -9.89 -2.28
C ASN A 89 5.41 -8.51 -1.65
N ALA A 90 6.64 -7.99 -1.77
CA ALA A 90 6.96 -6.65 -1.30
C ALA A 90 6.07 -5.57 -1.98
N ILE A 91 5.81 -5.70 -3.28
CA ILE A 91 4.92 -4.75 -3.99
C ILE A 91 3.48 -4.87 -3.51
N THR A 92 2.95 -6.08 -3.35
CA THR A 92 1.56 -6.28 -2.88
C THR A 92 1.36 -5.72 -1.47
N ASP A 93 2.35 -5.90 -0.60
CA ASP A 93 2.30 -5.37 0.76
C ASP A 93 2.32 -3.84 0.75
N LEU A 94 3.19 -3.23 -0.06
CA LEU A 94 3.25 -1.76 -0.21
C LEU A 94 1.93 -1.18 -0.73
N ILE A 95 1.29 -1.83 -1.69
CA ILE A 95 -0.02 -1.41 -2.20
C ILE A 95 -1.05 -1.45 -1.06
N SER A 96 -1.07 -2.53 -0.27
CA SER A 96 -1.99 -2.66 0.86
C SER A 96 -1.76 -1.61 1.97
N GLU A 97 -0.50 -1.30 2.30
CA GLU A 97 -0.12 -0.26 3.25
C GLU A 97 -0.62 1.13 2.78
N LEU A 98 -0.46 1.43 1.48
CA LEU A 98 -0.89 2.70 0.90
C LEU A 98 -2.42 2.82 0.84
N SER A 99 -3.14 1.76 0.47
CA SER A 99 -4.61 1.77 0.46
C SER A 99 -5.20 2.00 1.85
N LEU A 100 -4.63 1.36 2.88
CA LEU A 100 -5.04 1.57 4.27
C LEU A 100 -4.75 3.00 4.73
N LEU A 101 -3.61 3.57 4.32
CA LEU A 101 -3.25 4.95 4.62
C LEU A 101 -4.25 5.93 3.98
N GLU A 102 -4.60 5.71 2.71
CA GLU A 102 -5.57 6.53 1.98
C GLU A 102 -6.95 6.53 2.67
N GLU A 103 -7.44 5.35 3.06
CA GLU A 103 -8.72 5.22 3.76
C GLU A 103 -8.73 5.96 5.10
N ARG A 104 -7.69 5.76 5.91
CA ARG A 104 -7.55 6.43 7.22
C ARG A 104 -7.41 7.94 7.07
N PHE A 105 -6.65 8.38 6.07
CA PHE A 105 -6.48 9.79 5.77
C PHE A 105 -7.80 10.43 5.34
N ARG A 106 -8.60 9.75 4.50
CA ARG A 106 -9.93 10.20 4.09
C ARG A 106 -10.90 10.32 5.25
N VAL A 107 -10.92 9.34 6.16
CA VAL A 107 -11.77 9.39 7.37
C VAL A 107 -11.35 10.55 8.29
N SER A 108 -10.04 10.72 8.50
CA SER A 108 -9.51 11.80 9.34
C SER A 108 -9.77 13.19 8.74
N SER A 109 -9.54 13.37 7.43
CA SER A 109 -9.78 14.64 6.76
C SER A 109 -11.26 15.01 6.74
N TRP A 110 -12.14 14.02 6.55
CA TRP A 110 -13.59 14.20 6.70
C TRP A 110 -13.98 14.63 8.11
N ALA A 111 -13.45 13.97 9.15
CA ALA A 111 -13.72 14.33 10.54
C ALA A 111 -13.26 15.76 10.89
N HIS A 112 -12.10 16.20 10.36
CA HIS A 112 -11.63 17.57 10.51
C HIS A 112 -12.50 18.58 9.74
N SER A 113 -12.95 18.25 8.53
CA SER A 113 -13.81 19.13 7.73
C SER A 113 -15.21 19.31 8.33
N CYS A 114 -15.77 18.28 8.96
CA CYS A 114 -17.09 18.34 9.61
C CYS A 114 -17.03 18.83 11.06
N GLY A 115 -15.85 18.83 11.69
CA GLY A 115 -15.64 19.32 13.06
C GLY A 115 -15.72 20.84 13.24
N GLY A 116 -15.96 21.60 12.16
CA GLY A 116 -16.07 23.07 12.16
C GLY A 116 -17.45 23.62 12.54
N VAL A 117 -18.36 22.82 13.11
CA VAL A 117 -19.59 23.33 13.73
C VAL A 117 -19.51 23.09 15.24
N GLU A 118 -18.81 23.98 15.95
CA GLU A 118 -19.07 24.22 17.37
C GLU A 118 -20.43 24.92 17.51
N GLY A 119 -21.49 24.14 17.33
CA GLY A 119 -22.84 24.47 17.77
C GLY A 119 -23.01 23.91 19.17
N SER A 120 -23.05 24.81 20.16
CA SER A 120 -23.38 24.55 21.56
C SER A 120 -24.55 23.57 21.76
N GLY A 121 -24.30 22.47 22.48
CA GLY A 121 -25.36 21.75 23.21
C GLY A 121 -25.34 20.22 23.08
N GLY A 122 -24.97 19.54 24.16
CA GLY A 122 -25.58 18.26 24.54
C GLY A 122 -24.93 16.96 24.06
N ARG A 123 -24.23 16.30 24.99
CA ARG A 123 -24.19 14.84 25.24
C ARG A 123 -24.35 13.87 24.05
N GLY A 124 -23.29 13.10 23.80
CA GLY A 124 -23.38 11.75 23.23
C GLY A 124 -22.61 11.54 21.93
N ARG A 125 -21.27 11.45 21.99
CA ARG A 125 -20.50 10.86 20.88
C ARG A 125 -20.65 9.34 20.94
N LEU A 126 -21.71 8.80 20.35
CA LEU A 126 -21.61 7.46 19.78
C LEU A 126 -20.71 7.57 18.55
N LEU A 127 -19.80 6.61 18.46
CA LEU A 127 -18.92 6.34 17.34
C LEU A 127 -19.68 6.56 16.03
N ALA A 128 -19.19 7.47 15.20
CA ALA A 128 -19.67 7.61 13.84
C ALA A 128 -19.26 6.34 13.09
N ASP A 129 -20.15 5.35 13.06
CA ASP A 129 -20.05 4.21 12.18
C ASP A 129 -19.95 4.73 10.73
N PRO A 130 -18.87 4.43 9.99
CA PRO A 130 -18.67 4.93 8.63
C PRO A 130 -19.75 4.48 7.62
N SER A 131 -20.60 3.52 7.99
CA SER A 131 -21.68 3.00 7.14
C SER A 131 -22.88 3.94 7.01
N LEU A 132 -23.06 4.91 7.92
CA LEU A 132 -24.21 5.82 7.91
C LEU A 132 -24.06 7.02 6.96
N CYS A 133 -22.86 7.32 6.48
CA CYS A 133 -22.65 8.38 5.48
C CYS A 133 -22.95 7.95 4.03
N ALA A 134 -23.18 6.66 3.76
CA ALA A 134 -23.40 6.15 2.40
C ALA A 134 -24.81 6.39 1.85
N GLN A 135 -25.73 7.02 2.59
CA GLN A 135 -27.12 7.19 2.15
C GLN A 135 -27.42 8.52 1.44
N SER A 136 -26.48 9.47 1.35
CA SER A 136 -26.76 10.78 0.74
C SER A 136 -26.37 10.93 -0.74
N HIS A 137 -25.81 9.91 -1.37
CA HIS A 137 -25.64 9.89 -2.83
C HIS A 137 -26.41 8.72 -3.40
N GLY A 138 -27.61 9.02 -3.90
CA GLY A 138 -28.48 8.06 -4.55
C GLY A 138 -27.79 7.40 -5.74
N VAL A 139 -27.39 6.15 -5.54
CA VAL A 139 -27.24 5.15 -6.60
C VAL A 139 -27.99 3.92 -6.11
N LEU A 140 -29.17 3.73 -6.66
CA LEU A 140 -29.92 2.48 -6.55
C LEU A 140 -29.06 1.35 -7.15
N LEU A 141 -28.71 0.36 -6.33
CA LEU A 141 -28.40 -0.98 -6.82
C LEU A 141 -29.31 -1.99 -6.14
N PRO A 142 -29.83 -2.97 -6.92
CA PRO A 142 -31.01 -3.73 -6.57
C PRO A 142 -30.74 -4.83 -5.55
N THR A 143 -31.80 -5.08 -4.78
CA THR A 143 -32.13 -6.31 -4.06
C THR A 143 -31.49 -7.58 -4.61
N LEU A 144 -30.68 -8.24 -3.79
CA LEU A 144 -30.55 -9.69 -3.79
C LEU A 144 -30.64 -10.19 -2.36
N ALA A 145 -31.74 -10.90 -2.14
CA ALA A 145 -32.11 -11.55 -0.90
C ALA A 145 -31.20 -12.74 -0.60
N LEU A 146 -30.81 -12.88 0.67
CA LEU A 146 -30.60 -14.19 1.30
C LEU A 146 -31.21 -14.11 2.72
N PRO A 147 -32.16 -15.00 3.05
CA PRO A 147 -32.82 -15.04 4.36
C PRO A 147 -32.03 -15.92 5.34
N LEU A 148 -32.61 -16.09 6.54
CA LEU A 148 -32.18 -16.88 7.72
C LEU A 148 -31.41 -15.99 8.74
N GLY A 149 -32.00 -15.50 9.83
CA GLY A 149 -32.97 -16.13 10.71
C GLY A 149 -32.26 -16.65 11.95
N CYS A 150 -32.07 -15.80 12.96
CA CYS A 150 -32.04 -16.28 14.35
C CYS A 150 -32.55 -15.20 15.31
N PHE A 151 -33.53 -15.64 16.08
CA PHE A 151 -34.40 -14.93 17.01
C PHE A 151 -33.65 -14.41 18.27
N ARG A 152 -34.20 -13.30 18.84
CA ARG A 152 -34.46 -13.01 20.28
C ARG A 152 -33.53 -13.67 21.31
N GLY A 153 -32.84 -12.98 22.22
CA GLY A 153 -33.30 -11.90 23.10
C GLY A 153 -33.36 -12.40 24.55
N CYS A 154 -32.59 -11.78 25.47
CA CYS A 154 -32.65 -11.82 26.95
C CYS A 154 -31.56 -10.83 27.42
N ILE A 155 -31.78 -9.63 28.00
CA ILE A 155 -32.42 -9.23 29.26
C ILE A 155 -31.77 -9.88 30.51
N TRP A 156 -31.30 -8.97 31.41
CA TRP A 156 -30.61 -9.13 32.71
C TRP A 156 -29.09 -9.37 32.61
N GLY A 157 -28.20 -8.62 33.26
CA GLY A 157 -28.29 -7.86 34.52
C GLY A 157 -27.38 -8.55 35.55
N GLY A 158 -26.26 -7.96 35.93
CA GLY A 158 -25.38 -8.51 36.97
C GLY A 158 -23.95 -7.98 36.89
N GLY A 159 -23.52 -7.29 37.95
CA GLY A 159 -22.26 -6.56 38.04
C GLY A 159 -21.02 -7.45 38.08
N TRP A 160 -19.89 -6.84 37.72
CA TRP A 160 -18.56 -7.41 37.91
C TRP A 160 -17.91 -6.71 39.10
N GLU A 161 -17.75 -7.53 40.13
CA GLU A 161 -17.07 -7.25 41.39
C GLU A 161 -15.56 -7.38 41.18
N GLU A 162 -14.86 -6.34 41.59
CA GLU A 162 -13.42 -6.17 41.51
C GLU A 162 -12.76 -6.92 42.67
N GLN A 163 -11.83 -7.84 42.35
CA GLN A 163 -10.93 -8.41 43.34
C GLN A 163 -9.47 -8.33 42.89
N ARG A 164 -8.69 -7.79 43.82
CA ARG A 164 -7.23 -7.90 43.96
C ARG A 164 -6.76 -9.34 44.10
#